data_AF-A0A5R8MRJ5-F1
#
_entry.id   AF-A0A5R8MRJ5-F1
#
_cell.length_a   1.000
_cell.length_b   1.000
_cell.length_c   1.000
_cell.angle_alpha   90.00
_cell.angle_beta   90.00
_cell.angle_gamma   90.00
#
_symmetry.space_group_name_H-M   'P 1'
#
loop_
_entity.id
_entity.type
_entity.pdbx_description
1 polymer ?
#
loop_
_entity_poly.entity_id
_entity_poly.type
_entity_poly.pdbx_seq_one_letter_code
_entity_poly.pdbx_strand_id
1 'polypeptide(L)'
;MSANALGVVIDADGRRASGKDFQALADQHERLTAALRSSLRSGSGLPFWEVDTPFSELAEHLLQRHVRTGDGLRAAGDGQTVMARRNVAVEQLNSTTVQDHT
;
A
#
# COMPACT_ATOMS: atom_id res chain seq x y z
N MET A 1 19.18 -11.75 32.46
CA MET A 1 19.51 -11.48 31.04
C MET A 1 18.31 -10.81 30.40
N SER A 2 18.59 -9.78 29.60
CA SER A 2 17.70 -8.74 29.08
C SER A 2 16.52 -9.26 28.25
N ALA A 3 15.27 -8.96 28.66
CA ALA A 3 14.05 -9.12 27.86
C ALA A 3 13.73 -7.80 27.12
N ASN A 4 14.72 -7.24 26.43
CA ASN A 4 14.59 -5.98 25.72
C ASN A 4 14.39 -6.26 24.22
N ALA A 5 13.27 -5.78 23.68
CA ALA A 5 12.73 -5.95 22.32
C ALA A 5 11.67 -7.05 22.12
N LEU A 6 10.62 -7.09 22.94
CA LEU A 6 9.30 -7.59 22.51
C LEU A 6 8.67 -6.56 21.55
N GLY A 7 9.29 -6.37 20.38
CA GLY A 7 8.60 -5.78 19.25
C GLY A 7 7.39 -6.65 18.94
N VAL A 8 6.24 -6.05 18.65
CA VAL A 8 5.03 -6.80 18.24
C VAL A 8 5.41 -7.77 17.13
N VAL A 9 5.52 -9.06 17.45
CA VAL A 9 5.80 -10.11 16.47
C VAL A 9 4.49 -10.33 15.74
N ILE A 10 4.30 -9.64 14.62
CA ILE A 10 3.20 -9.94 13.72
C ILE A 10 3.52 -11.29 13.08
N ASP A 11 2.73 -12.31 13.42
CA ASP A 11 2.81 -13.66 12.84
C ASP A 11 2.38 -13.66 11.36
N ALA A 12 2.48 -14.82 10.71
CA ALA A 12 2.14 -14.94 9.29
C ALA A 12 0.67 -14.56 8.99
N ASP A 13 -0.26 -14.85 9.90
CA ASP A 13 -1.68 -14.57 9.70
C ASP A 13 -2.00 -13.08 9.87
N GLY A 14 -1.44 -12.42 10.88
CA GLY A 14 -1.53 -10.98 11.05
C GLY A 14 -0.98 -10.22 9.85
N ARG A 15 0.11 -10.71 9.25
CA ARG A 15 0.66 -10.13 8.01
C ARG A 15 -0.26 -10.34 6.81
N ARG A 16 -0.86 -11.53 6.65
CA ARG A 16 -1.84 -11.78 5.58
C ARG A 16 -3.06 -10.88 5.73
N ALA A 17 -3.56 -10.70 6.95
CA ALA A 17 -4.67 -9.78 7.23
C ALA A 17 -4.29 -8.35 6.86
N SER A 18 -3.16 -7.85 7.36
CA SER A 18 -2.66 -6.51 7.01
C SER A 18 -2.45 -6.32 5.50
N GLY A 19 -1.95 -7.36 4.80
CA GLY A 19 -1.81 -7.32 3.34
C GLY A 19 -3.14 -7.15 2.62
N LYS A 20 -4.20 -7.84 3.07
CA LYS A 20 -5.57 -7.66 2.55
C LYS A 20 -6.12 -6.27 2.83
N ASP A 21 -5.84 -5.72 4.01
CA ASP A 21 -6.28 -4.36 4.37
C ASP A 21 -5.62 -3.31 3.46
N PHE A 22 -4.32 -3.42 3.21
CA PHE A 22 -3.61 -2.55 2.27
C PHE A 22 -4.13 -2.69 0.83
N GLN A 23 -4.45 -3.91 0.39
CA GLN A 23 -5.07 -4.15 -0.91
C GLN A 23 -6.43 -3.43 -1.00
N ALA A 24 -7.29 -3.58 0.00
CA ALA A 24 -8.59 -2.93 0.04
C ALA A 24 -8.47 -1.41 0.04
N LEU A 25 -7.50 -0.86 0.77
CA LEU A 25 -7.20 0.57 0.75
C LEU A 25 -6.70 1.04 -0.62
N ALA A 26 -5.83 0.27 -1.29
CA ALA A 26 -5.37 0.58 -2.64
C ALA A 26 -6.55 0.61 -3.64
N ASP A 27 -7.45 -0.35 -3.58
CA ASP A 27 -8.62 -0.44 -4.46
C ASP A 27 -9.65 0.68 -4.17
N GLN A 28 -9.79 1.11 -2.92
CA GLN A 28 -10.56 2.32 -2.59
C GLN A 28 -9.88 3.59 -3.13
N HIS A 29 -8.56 3.69 -3.00
CA HIS A 29 -7.80 4.84 -3.48
C HIS A 29 -7.82 4.94 -5.01
N GLU A 30 -7.80 3.81 -5.71
CA GLU A 30 -7.92 3.74 -7.16
C GLU A 30 -9.28 4.28 -7.64
N ARG A 31 -10.37 3.88 -6.97
CA ARG A 31 -11.72 4.42 -7.24
C ARG A 31 -11.82 5.92 -6.99
N LEU A 32 -11.23 6.41 -5.90
CA LEU A 32 -11.14 7.85 -5.61
C LEU A 32 -10.36 8.59 -6.70
N THR A 33 -9.21 8.04 -7.11
CA THR A 33 -8.35 8.62 -8.15
C THR A 33 -9.08 8.68 -9.50
N ALA A 34 -9.84 7.64 -9.84
CA ALA A 34 -10.67 7.61 -11.03
C ALA A 34 -11.79 8.66 -10.99
N ALA A 35 -12.47 8.81 -9.85
CA ALA A 35 -13.49 9.84 -9.65
C ALA A 35 -12.90 11.26 -9.78
N LEU A 36 -11.75 11.50 -9.15
CA LEU A 36 -11.03 12.77 -9.24
C LEU A 36 -10.63 13.08 -10.70
N ARG A 37 -10.09 12.09 -11.41
CA ARG A 37 -9.73 12.22 -12.83
C ARG A 37 -10.94 12.57 -13.69
N SER A 38 -12.08 11.96 -13.41
CA SER A 38 -13.33 12.25 -14.11
C SER A 38 -13.79 13.69 -13.84
N SER A 39 -13.72 14.14 -12.60
CA SER A 39 -14.12 15.50 -12.21
C SER A 39 -13.22 16.57 -12.82
N LEU A 40 -11.93 16.30 -12.95
CA LEU A 40 -10.95 17.26 -13.46
C LEU A 40 -10.86 17.29 -14.99
N ARG A 41 -11.45 16.31 -15.68
CA ARG A 41 -11.41 16.19 -17.15
C ARG A 41 -11.97 17.42 -17.87
N SER A 42 -12.94 18.09 -17.27
CA SER A 42 -13.61 19.25 -17.85
C SER A 42 -12.76 20.54 -17.85
N GLY A 43 -11.55 20.49 -17.28
CA GLY A 43 -10.69 21.67 -17.16
C GLY A 43 -11.29 22.69 -16.18
N SER A 44 -10.84 23.95 -16.30
CA SER A 44 -11.31 25.03 -15.42
C SER A 44 -12.77 25.42 -15.68
N GLY A 45 -13.34 25.01 -16.82
CA GLY A 45 -14.64 25.45 -17.30
C GLY A 45 -14.67 26.90 -17.80
N LEU A 46 -13.51 27.57 -17.84
CA LEU A 46 -13.37 28.96 -18.26
C LEU A 46 -12.70 29.03 -19.65
N PRO A 47 -13.08 29.99 -20.51
CA PRO A 47 -12.51 30.11 -21.86
C PRO A 47 -11.13 30.80 -21.88
N PHE A 48 -10.57 31.15 -20.72
CA PHE A 48 -9.33 31.93 -20.61
C PHE A 48 -8.14 31.01 -20.38
N TRP A 49 -7.19 31.00 -21.30
CA TRP A 49 -6.03 30.10 -21.26
C TRP A 49 -5.12 30.37 -20.05
N GLU A 50 -5.08 31.63 -19.57
CA GLU A 50 -4.36 32.06 -18.37
C GLU A 50 -4.88 31.39 -17.10
N VAL A 51 -6.12 30.89 -17.13
CA VAL A 51 -6.77 30.20 -16.02
C VAL A 51 -6.81 28.69 -16.27
N ASP A 52 -7.08 28.28 -17.51
CA ASP A 52 -7.22 26.87 -17.86
C ASP A 52 -5.89 26.11 -17.83
N THR A 53 -4.78 26.76 -18.21
CA THR A 53 -3.45 26.14 -18.17
C THR A 53 -3.00 25.83 -16.75
N PRO A 54 -2.96 26.81 -15.81
CA PRO A 54 -2.56 26.51 -14.42
C PRO A 54 -3.50 25.53 -13.73
N PHE A 55 -4.80 25.56 -14.06
CA PHE A 55 -5.75 24.58 -13.56
C PHE A 55 -5.38 23.16 -14.02
N SER A 56 -5.08 22.99 -15.30
CA SER A 56 -4.71 21.70 -15.88
C SER A 56 -3.40 21.15 -15.28
N GLU A 57 -2.40 22.01 -15.07
CA GLU A 57 -1.15 21.64 -14.40
C GLU A 57 -1.39 21.20 -12.95
N LEU A 58 -2.20 21.95 -12.20
CA LEU A 58 -2.59 21.58 -10.84
C LEU A 58 -3.34 20.24 -10.81
N ALA A 59 -4.29 20.05 -11.74
CA ALA A 59 -5.05 18.81 -11.87
C ALA A 59 -4.13 17.62 -12.15
N GLU A 60 -3.18 17.77 -13.07
CA GLU A 60 -2.19 16.74 -13.36
C GLU A 60 -1.34 16.41 -12.13
N HIS A 61 -0.79 17.41 -11.45
CA HIS A 61 0.02 17.20 -10.25
C HIS A 61 -0.74 16.47 -9.14
N LEU A 62 -2.00 16.84 -8.91
CA LEU A 62 -2.87 16.15 -7.94
C LEU A 62 -3.07 14.69 -8.33
N LEU A 63 -3.41 14.42 -9.60
CA LEU A 63 -3.64 13.06 -10.08
C LEU A 63 -2.37 12.20 -10.00
N GLN A 64 -1.21 12.73 -10.36
CA GLN A 64 0.06 12.02 -10.24
C GLN A 64 0.36 11.65 -8.78
N ARG A 65 0.06 12.55 -7.82
CA ARG A 65 0.25 12.25 -6.39
C ARG A 65 -0.66 11.13 -5.92
N HIS A 66 -1.93 11.16 -6.32
CA HIS A 66 -2.90 10.11 -5.99
C HIS A 66 -2.50 8.74 -6.55
N VAL A 67 -2.04 8.69 -7.81
CA VAL A 67 -1.52 7.45 -8.41
C VAL A 67 -0.37 6.88 -7.58
N ARG A 68 0.63 7.70 -7.23
CA ARG A 68 1.77 7.25 -6.41
C ARG A 68 1.34 6.76 -5.03
N THR A 69 0.34 7.39 -4.41
CA THR A 69 -0.21 6.92 -3.13
C THR A 69 -0.88 5.56 -3.28
N GLY A 70 -1.69 5.36 -4.32
CA GLY A 70 -2.29 4.05 -4.62
C GLY A 70 -1.24 2.96 -4.83
N ASP A 71 -0.19 3.25 -5.61
CA ASP A 71 0.92 2.32 -5.85
C ASP A 71 1.67 1.97 -4.55
N GLY A 72 1.89 2.97 -3.68
CA GLY A 72 2.50 2.76 -2.37
C GLY A 72 1.68 1.84 -1.45
N LEU A 73 0.34 1.97 -1.47
CA LEU A 73 -0.56 1.09 -0.72
C LEU A 73 -0.49 -0.35 -1.25
N ARG A 74 -0.49 -0.53 -2.57
CA ARG A 74 -0.38 -1.85 -3.21
C ARG A 74 0.96 -2.51 -2.88
N ALA A 75 2.06 -1.76 -3.00
CA ALA A 75 3.39 -2.23 -2.63
C ALA A 75 3.50 -2.61 -1.15
N ALA A 76 2.83 -1.88 -0.25
CA ALA A 76 2.77 -2.24 1.17
C ALA A 76 2.04 -3.58 1.38
N GLY A 77 0.92 -3.80 0.69
CA GLY A 77 0.18 -5.07 0.72
C GLY A 77 0.99 -6.26 0.22
N ASP A 78 1.67 -6.09 -0.92
CA ASP A 78 2.59 -7.09 -1.47
C ASP A 78 3.73 -7.39 -0.50
N GLY A 79 4.30 -6.36 0.11
CA GLY A 79 5.33 -6.47 1.14
C GLY A 79 4.89 -7.30 2.34
N GLN A 80 3.66 -7.11 2.83
CA GLN A 80 3.12 -7.94 3.91
C GLN A 80 2.97 -9.40 3.51
N THR A 81 2.54 -9.67 2.28
CA THR A 81 2.45 -11.05 1.76
C THR A 81 3.80 -11.73 1.69
N VAL A 82 4.85 -11.02 1.25
CA VAL A 82 6.23 -11.53 1.25
C VAL A 82 6.70 -11.83 2.67
N MET A 83 6.45 -10.92 3.61
CA MET A 83 6.86 -11.11 5.01
C MET A 83 6.09 -12.26 5.69
N ALA A 84 4.82 -12.46 5.36
CA ALA A 84 4.06 -13.62 5.84
C ALA A 84 4.70 -14.94 5.40
N ARG A 85 5.14 -15.04 4.14
CA ARG A 85 5.85 -16.23 3.63
C ARG A 85 7.18 -16.46 4.34
N ARG A 86 7.91 -15.39 4.66
CA ARG A 86 9.16 -15.48 5.42
C ARG A 86 8.92 -15.96 6.85
N ASN A 87 7.89 -15.47 7.52
CA ASN A 87 7.50 -15.95 8.85
C ASN A 87 7.27 -17.46 8.85
N VAL A 88 6.46 -17.97 7.91
CA VAL A 88 6.20 -19.42 7.79
C VAL A 88 7.49 -20.21 7.56
N ALA A 89 8.39 -19.72 6.70
CA ALA A 89 9.65 -20.41 6.43
C ALA A 89 10.54 -20.47 7.68
N VAL A 90 10.59 -19.41 8.48
CA VAL A 90 11.33 -19.38 9.76
C VAL A 90 10.71 -20.34 10.78
N GLU A 91 9.38 -20.37 10.89
CA GLU A 91 8.66 -21.29 11.79
C GLU A 91 8.92 -22.76 11.42
N GLN A 92 8.97 -23.08 10.13
CA GLN A 92 9.29 -24.42 9.64
C GLN A 92 10.74 -24.81 9.97
N LEU A 93 11.71 -23.94 9.69
CA LEU A 93 13.13 -24.21 10.01
C LEU A 93 13.36 -24.44 11.50
N ASN A 94 12.72 -23.63 12.35
CA ASN A 94 12.78 -23.80 13.80
C ASN A 94 12.18 -25.13 14.24
N SER A 95 11.06 -25.54 13.65
CA SER A 95 10.40 -26.81 13.98
C SER A 95 11.25 -28.02 13.63
N THR A 96 11.90 -28.02 12.45
CA THR A 96 12.81 -29.10 12.04
C THR A 96 14.07 -29.16 12.92
N THR A 97 14.64 -28.01 13.26
CA THR A 97 15.85 -27.93 14.10
C THR A 97 15.60 -28.47 15.51
N VAL A 98 14.41 -28.23 16.07
CA VAL A 98 14.03 -28.77 17.39
C VAL A 98 13.87 -30.29 17.33
N GLN A 99 13.33 -30.84 16.24
CA GLN A 99 13.17 -32.29 16.06
C GLN A 99 14.51 -33.01 15.91
N ASP A 100 15.50 -32.40 15.26
CA ASP A 100 16.85 -32.98 15.10
C ASP A 100 17.68 -32.96 16.41
N HIS A 101 17.18 -32.33 17.48
CA HIS A 101 17.87 -32.20 18.78
C HIS A 101 17.10 -32.87 19.94
N THR A 102 16.05 -33.61 19.64
CA THR A 102 15.27 -34.46 20.57
C THR A 102 15.39 -35.92 20.19
#